data_AF-A0A820KAD6-F1
#
_entry.id   AF-A0A820KAD6-F1
#
_cell.length_a   1.000
_cell.length_b   1.000
_cell.length_c   1.000
_cell.angle_alpha   90.00
_cell.angle_beta   90.00
_cell.angle_gamma   90.00
#
_symmetry.space_group_name_H-M   'P 1'
#
loop_
_entity.id
_entity.type
_entity.pdbx_description
1 polymer ?
#
loop_
_entity_poly.entity_id
_entity_poly.type
_entity_poly.pdbx_seq_one_letter_code
_entity_poly.pdbx_strand_id
1 'polypeptide(L)'
;TDTENNDEKEDDEEEKNCLEPIFCFEHHKYEKIPSHHFNIGDSVALIDQEQLDEYLNKQIRTDEKPPLRLFYQSFGTILSVHPSLSIKFTFWPLSLTNNNYLNRQKLFRLERLPNFVTLNRSIDAFGKIIDNKDFLLIKPFLNLSDDINKDQLKDYAQEQVKTEENNSSNDNEYDHASLNNSQRQAIKHALENRLTLIQGPPGTGKTETSAWIIHLWLKTFFREGQPILICAETHQAVDNLTRRLLQYQQYRLIRYGEPRTVASDLHKYTMPTQIELLRREKQQSNLNSTENRTLFGPAKPKEIREIISKCQILCMTCSGVGILEPSLKFPFILIDEASQVTEPNILIPLVRITDQIVLVGDQKQ
;
A
#
# COMPACT_ATOMS: atom_id res chain seq x y z
N THR A 1 -35.06 32.35 13.14
CA THR A 1 -33.91 32.45 12.24
C THR A 1 -32.69 32.66 13.10
N ASP A 2 -31.65 31.89 12.80
CA ASP A 2 -30.27 32.07 13.25
C ASP A 2 -29.88 31.37 14.56
N THR A 3 -29.72 30.04 14.46
CA THR A 3 -28.84 29.23 15.30
C THR A 3 -28.06 28.26 14.40
N GLU A 4 -27.16 28.78 13.57
CA GLU A 4 -26.10 28.01 12.89
C GLU A 4 -24.88 28.94 12.75
N ASN A 5 -23.67 28.40 12.87
CA ASN A 5 -22.33 29.03 12.83
C ASN A 5 -21.59 29.24 14.16
N ASN A 6 -21.54 28.22 15.02
CA ASN A 6 -20.48 28.13 16.04
C ASN A 6 -19.52 26.93 15.85
N ASP A 7 -19.76 26.03 14.89
CA ASP A 7 -18.97 24.80 14.75
C ASP A 7 -17.73 24.94 13.85
N GLU A 8 -17.55 26.07 13.13
CA GLU A 8 -16.39 26.25 12.23
C GLU A 8 -15.18 26.94 12.87
N LYS A 9 -15.23 27.27 14.17
CA LYS A 9 -14.12 27.98 14.85
C LYS A 9 -13.33 27.14 15.85
N GLU A 10 -13.77 25.93 16.18
CA GLU A 10 -13.02 25.05 17.09
C GLU A 10 -11.96 24.20 16.37
N ASP A 11 -12.09 23.98 15.05
CA ASP A 11 -11.13 23.17 14.29
C ASP A 11 -9.82 23.91 13.92
N ASP A 12 -9.81 25.25 13.95
CA ASP A 12 -8.65 26.07 13.54
C ASP A 12 -7.62 26.30 14.67
N GLU A 13 -7.96 26.02 15.94
CA GLU A 13 -7.02 26.19 17.07
C GLU A 13 -6.18 24.93 17.40
N GLU A 14 -6.52 23.76 16.86
CA GLU A 14 -5.71 22.53 17.01
C GLU A 14 -4.57 22.42 15.99
N GLU A 15 -4.54 23.22 14.92
CA GLU A 15 -3.44 23.28 13.94
C GLU A 15 -2.25 24.16 14.39
N LYS A 16 -1.95 24.20 15.69
CA LYS A 16 -0.60 24.60 16.13
C LYS A 16 0.36 23.51 15.69
N ASN A 17 1.03 23.73 14.56
CA ASN A 17 2.23 23.04 14.06
C ASN A 17 2.99 22.29 15.16
N CYS A 18 2.58 21.06 15.46
CA CYS A 18 3.43 20.10 16.14
C CYS A 18 4.40 19.60 15.08
N LEU A 19 5.41 20.42 14.77
CA LEU A 19 6.60 19.96 14.07
C LEU A 19 7.18 18.85 14.96
N GLU A 20 6.89 17.59 14.61
CA GLU A 20 7.45 16.44 15.28
C GLU A 20 8.97 16.60 15.30
N PRO A 21 9.62 16.58 16.48
CA PRO A 21 11.05 16.82 16.54
C PRO A 21 11.76 15.67 15.82
N ILE A 22 12.45 16.02 14.75
CA ILE A 22 13.28 15.10 13.96
C ILE A 22 14.64 15.04 14.61
N PHE A 23 15.04 13.86 15.07
CA PHE A 23 16.36 13.65 15.65
C PHE A 23 17.27 12.98 14.64
N CYS A 24 18.54 13.35 14.67
CA CYS A 24 19.59 12.80 13.83
C CYS A 24 20.62 12.13 14.75
N PHE A 25 20.73 10.81 14.66
CA PHE A 25 21.72 10.05 15.42
C PHE A 25 22.86 9.66 14.51
N GLU A 26 24.09 9.76 15.01
CA GLU A 26 25.28 9.30 14.30
C GLU A 26 25.74 7.93 14.82
N HIS A 27 26.29 7.10 13.93
CA HIS A 27 26.88 5.83 14.36
C HIS A 27 28.08 6.13 15.28
N HIS A 28 28.07 5.60 16.51
CA HIS A 28 29.07 5.89 17.54
C HIS A 28 30.54 5.64 17.13
N LYS A 29 30.78 4.72 16.19
CA LYS A 29 32.11 4.43 15.62
C LYS A 29 32.39 5.10 14.28
N TYR A 30 31.47 5.93 13.78
CA TYR A 30 31.52 6.51 12.43
C TYR A 30 31.68 5.44 11.33
N GLU A 31 31.09 4.27 11.56
CA GLU A 31 31.09 3.13 10.65
C GLU A 31 29.81 3.11 9.81
N LYS A 32 29.88 2.41 8.67
CA LYS A 32 28.75 2.24 7.77
C LYS A 32 27.62 1.47 8.47
N ILE A 33 26.46 2.09 8.61
CA ILE A 33 25.24 1.39 9.06
C ILE A 33 24.90 0.36 7.97
N PRO A 34 24.83 -0.94 8.28
CA PRO A 34 24.62 -1.93 7.23
C PRO A 34 23.24 -1.73 6.61
N SER A 35 23.18 -1.69 5.27
CA SER A 35 22.01 -1.30 4.49
C SER A 35 20.77 -2.18 4.67
N HIS A 36 20.90 -3.32 5.34
CA HIS A 36 19.84 -4.30 5.58
C HIS A 36 19.24 -4.23 7.00
N HIS A 37 19.81 -3.42 7.90
CA HIS A 37 19.31 -3.37 9.29
C HIS A 37 18.04 -2.54 9.46
N PHE A 38 17.92 -1.46 8.68
CA PHE A 38 16.86 -0.47 8.84
C PHE A 38 16.44 0.11 7.49
N ASN A 39 15.13 0.13 7.26
CA ASN A 39 14.50 0.78 6.13
C ASN A 39 13.72 2.01 6.59
N ILE A 40 13.53 2.96 5.68
CA ILE A 40 12.60 4.07 5.88
C ILE A 40 11.20 3.49 6.14
N GLY A 41 10.54 3.96 7.19
CA GLY A 41 9.23 3.48 7.63
C GLY A 41 9.28 2.33 8.65
N ASP A 42 10.45 1.76 8.95
CA ASP A 42 10.55 0.78 10.04
C ASP A 42 10.20 1.42 11.38
N SER A 43 9.38 0.73 12.16
CA SER A 43 9.14 1.05 13.57
C SER A 43 10.37 0.65 14.38
N VAL A 44 10.79 1.51 15.31
CA VAL A 44 11.98 1.31 16.13
C VAL A 44 11.73 1.69 17.59
N ALA A 45 12.45 1.03 18.51
CA ALA A 45 12.57 1.41 19.90
C ALA A 45 13.96 1.98 20.16
N LEU A 46 14.02 3.04 20.98
CA LEU A 46 15.26 3.62 21.48
C LEU A 46 15.55 3.08 22.87
N ILE A 47 16.78 2.61 23.08
CA ILE A 47 17.26 2.08 24.35
C ILE A 47 18.48 2.90 24.77
N ASP A 48 18.49 3.36 26.02
CA ASP A 48 19.69 3.96 26.62
C ASP A 48 20.71 2.85 26.93
N GLN A 49 21.87 2.90 26.27
CA GLN A 49 22.89 1.86 26.40
C GLN A 49 23.49 1.83 27.81
N GLU A 50 23.61 2.98 28.49
CA GLU A 50 24.17 3.05 29.85
C GLU A 50 23.28 2.32 30.86
N GLN A 51 21.94 2.48 30.74
CA GLN A 51 20.99 1.79 31.62
C GLN A 51 21.00 0.28 31.40
N LEU A 52 21.14 -0.16 30.15
CA LEU A 52 21.25 -1.57 29.80
C LEU A 52 22.55 -2.17 30.35
N ASP A 53 23.67 -1.46 30.20
CA ASP A 53 24.98 -1.90 30.72
C ASP A 53 24.98 -1.96 32.26
N GLU A 54 24.36 -1.00 32.95
CA GLU A 54 24.21 -1.02 34.40
C GLU A 54 23.41 -2.25 34.89
N TYR A 55 22.34 -2.61 34.17
CA TYR A 55 21.56 -3.81 34.47
C TYR A 55 22.37 -5.09 34.25
N LEU A 56 23.05 -5.20 33.11
CA LEU A 56 23.88 -6.37 32.79
C LEU A 56 25.01 -6.56 33.81
N ASN A 57 25.64 -5.47 34.24
CA ASN A 57 26.69 -5.50 35.27
C ASN A 57 26.17 -5.94 36.66
N LYS A 58 24.89 -5.71 36.96
CA LYS A 58 24.26 -6.18 38.21
C LYS A 58 23.83 -7.65 38.16
N GLN A 59 23.56 -8.19 36.96
CA GLN A 59 23.21 -9.60 36.74
C GLN A 59 24.44 -10.48 36.50
N ILE A 60 25.33 -10.60 37.50
CA ILE A 60 26.62 -11.31 37.38
C ILE A 60 26.46 -12.85 37.22
N ARG A 61 25.24 -13.43 37.23
CA ARG A 61 25.07 -14.90 37.42
C ARG A 61 24.02 -15.62 36.57
N THR A 62 23.42 -14.97 35.57
CA THR A 62 22.43 -15.63 34.70
C THR A 62 22.79 -15.38 33.24
N ASP A 63 23.00 -16.44 32.47
CA ASP A 63 23.18 -16.38 31.00
C ASP A 63 21.89 -15.95 30.25
N GLU A 64 20.86 -15.53 31.00
CA GLU A 64 19.60 -15.06 30.45
C GLU A 64 19.77 -13.65 29.86
N LYS A 65 19.41 -13.50 28.59
CA LYS A 65 19.39 -12.19 27.93
C LYS A 65 18.31 -11.31 28.58
N PRO A 66 18.62 -10.03 28.88
CA PRO A 66 17.63 -9.12 29.44
C PRO A 66 16.46 -8.93 28.47
N PRO A 67 15.22 -8.87 28.95
CA PRO A 67 14.08 -8.49 28.11
C PRO A 67 14.20 -7.01 27.73
N LEU A 68 14.75 -6.73 26.53
CA LEU A 68 15.07 -5.38 26.03
C LEU A 68 13.89 -4.39 26.13
N ARG A 69 12.66 -4.88 26.03
CA ARG A 69 11.42 -4.10 26.23
C ARG A 69 11.35 -3.33 27.55
N LEU A 70 12.04 -3.76 28.60
CA LEU A 70 12.07 -3.05 29.88
C LEU A 70 12.91 -1.76 29.83
N PHE A 71 13.73 -1.61 28.79
CA PHE A 71 14.66 -0.49 28.61
C PHE A 71 14.24 0.46 27.49
N TYR A 72 13.06 0.23 26.89
CA TYR A 72 12.52 1.09 25.83
C TYR A 72 12.20 2.48 26.40
N GLN A 73 12.96 3.48 25.96
CA GLN A 73 12.75 4.88 26.35
C GLN A 73 11.69 5.53 25.46
N SER A 74 11.67 5.16 24.18
CA SER A 74 10.80 5.76 23.17
C SER A 74 10.56 4.82 22.00
N PHE A 75 9.52 5.11 21.24
CA PHE A 75 9.18 4.47 19.98
C PHE A 75 9.28 5.47 18.84
N GLY A 76 9.53 5.02 17.62
CA GLY A 76 9.66 5.92 16.50
C GLY A 76 9.56 5.27 15.14
N THR A 77 9.58 6.10 14.10
CA THR A 77 9.60 5.65 12.71
C THR A 77 10.78 6.26 11.97
N ILE A 78 11.52 5.44 11.22
CA ILE A 78 12.67 5.89 10.46
C ILE A 78 12.24 6.76 9.28
N LEU A 79 12.74 8.00 9.23
CA LEU A 79 12.47 8.95 8.15
C LEU A 79 13.53 8.89 7.04
N SER A 80 14.80 8.71 7.42
CA SER A 80 15.91 8.56 6.47
C SER A 80 17.07 7.79 7.08
N VAL A 81 17.72 6.95 6.29
CA VAL A 81 18.98 6.28 6.65
C VAL A 81 20.06 6.80 5.71
N HIS A 82 21.02 7.55 6.24
CA HIS A 82 22.19 7.96 5.46
C HIS A 82 23.19 6.79 5.43
N PRO A 83 23.68 6.37 4.24
CA PRO A 83 24.52 5.17 4.11
C PRO A 83 25.78 5.16 4.96
N SER A 84 26.29 6.31 5.38
CA SER A 84 27.61 6.41 6.02
C SER A 84 27.62 6.90 7.46
N LEU A 85 26.57 7.55 7.99
CA LEU A 85 26.75 8.29 9.24
C LEU A 85 25.52 8.38 10.13
N SER A 86 24.32 8.59 9.59
CA SER A 86 23.20 8.98 10.45
C SER A 86 21.85 8.37 10.08
N ILE A 87 21.02 8.18 11.11
CA ILE A 87 19.61 7.85 10.97
C ILE A 87 18.80 9.02 11.49
N LYS A 88 17.81 9.44 10.70
CA LYS A 88 16.77 10.37 11.17
C LYS A 88 15.48 9.62 11.43
N PHE A 89 14.87 9.88 12.57
CA PHE A 89 13.59 9.29 12.93
C PHE A 89 12.81 10.21 13.87
N THR A 90 11.49 10.04 13.89
CA THR A 90 10.57 10.76 14.78
C THR A 90 10.21 9.88 15.97
N PHE A 91 9.95 10.51 17.13
CA PHE A 91 9.71 9.83 18.40
C PHE A 91 8.30 10.02 18.94
N TRP A 92 7.86 9.01 19.70
CA TRP A 92 6.66 9.00 20.53
C TRP A 92 6.95 8.30 21.86
N PRO A 93 6.63 8.90 23.03
CA PRO A 93 6.10 10.25 23.26
C PRO A 93 7.17 11.36 23.37
N LEU A 94 6.75 12.63 23.19
CA LEU A 94 7.57 13.86 23.28
C LEU A 94 8.21 14.13 24.67
N SER A 95 7.91 13.34 25.69
CA SER A 95 8.41 13.58 27.06
C SER A 95 9.94 13.54 27.17
N LEU A 96 10.63 12.82 26.28
CA LEU A 96 12.09 12.78 26.22
C LEU A 96 12.72 14.07 25.68
N THR A 97 11.97 14.82 24.85
CA THR A 97 12.46 16.07 24.23
C THR A 97 12.33 17.23 25.22
N ASN A 98 11.28 17.24 26.02
CA ASN A 98 11.03 18.29 27.03
C ASN A 98 12.08 18.31 28.15
N ASN A 99 12.75 17.19 28.42
CA ASN A 99 13.76 17.06 29.47
C ASN A 99 15.21 17.15 28.99
N ASN A 100 15.47 17.56 27.73
CA ASN A 100 16.82 17.57 27.13
C ASN A 100 17.55 16.21 27.22
N TYR A 101 16.83 15.10 27.39
CA TYR A 101 17.41 13.77 27.60
C TYR A 101 18.25 13.33 26.39
N LEU A 102 17.76 13.64 25.19
CA LEU A 102 18.39 13.33 23.91
C LEU A 102 19.52 14.30 23.52
N ASN A 103 19.69 15.43 24.23
CA ASN A 103 20.74 16.43 23.97
C ASN A 103 22.05 16.15 24.73
N ARG A 104 22.11 15.07 25.52
CA ARG A 104 23.35 14.61 26.17
C ARG A 104 24.12 13.73 25.17
N GLN A 105 25.46 13.80 25.18
CA GLN A 105 26.34 12.89 24.43
C GLN A 105 26.22 11.45 24.97
N LYS A 106 25.05 10.84 24.80
CA LYS A 106 24.71 9.52 25.28
C LYS A 106 24.73 8.53 24.13
N LEU A 107 25.13 7.30 24.47
CA LEU A 107 25.07 6.19 23.53
C LEU A 107 23.67 5.57 23.57
N PHE A 108 23.04 5.48 22.41
CA PHE A 108 21.74 4.84 22.27
C PHE A 108 21.85 3.61 21.38
N ARG A 109 21.05 2.59 21.72
CA ARG A 109 20.81 1.44 20.88
C ARG A 109 19.44 1.59 20.22
N LEU A 110 19.40 1.33 18.91
CA LEU A 110 18.15 1.30 18.15
C LEU A 110 17.76 -0.16 17.92
N GLU A 111 16.54 -0.53 18.27
CA GLU A 111 15.98 -1.86 18.04
C GLU A 111 14.85 -1.78 17.03
N ARG A 112 14.93 -2.56 15.95
CA ARG A 112 13.84 -2.66 14.98
C ARG A 112 12.67 -3.41 15.62
N LEU A 113 11.52 -2.77 15.62
CA LEU A 113 10.29 -3.34 16.14
C LEU A 113 9.49 -4.02 15.03
N PRO A 114 8.54 -4.91 15.39
CA PRO A 114 7.51 -5.36 14.47
C PRO A 114 6.76 -4.16 13.86
N ASN A 115 6.32 -4.31 12.63
CA ASN A 115 5.52 -3.29 11.96
C ASN A 115 4.10 -3.25 12.57
N PHE A 116 3.95 -2.50 13.67
CA PHE A 116 2.69 -2.37 14.40
C PHE A 116 1.59 -1.73 13.56
N VAL A 117 1.93 -0.87 12.59
CA VAL A 117 0.96 -0.29 11.66
C VAL A 117 0.27 -1.38 10.84
N THR A 118 1.04 -2.31 10.29
CA THR A 118 0.49 -3.43 9.51
C THR A 118 -0.30 -4.39 10.40
N LEU A 119 0.20 -4.67 11.60
CA LEU A 119 -0.51 -5.48 12.58
C LEU A 119 -1.86 -4.87 12.98
N ASN A 120 -1.88 -3.58 13.33
CA ASN A 120 -3.11 -2.87 13.70
C ASN A 120 -4.11 -2.86 12.54
N ARG A 121 -3.66 -2.61 11.31
CA ARG A 121 -4.52 -2.69 10.13
C ARG A 121 -5.12 -4.09 9.93
N SER A 122 -4.36 -5.14 10.23
CA SER A 122 -4.84 -6.53 10.18
C SER A 122 -5.85 -6.82 11.28
N ILE A 123 -5.62 -6.32 12.50
CA ILE A 123 -6.55 -6.39 13.62
C ILE A 123 -7.86 -5.65 13.29
N ASP A 124 -7.77 -4.44 12.72
CA ASP A 124 -8.93 -3.65 12.29
C ASP A 124 -9.72 -4.38 11.20
N ALA A 125 -9.02 -4.99 10.24
CA ALA A 125 -9.64 -5.80 9.21
C ALA A 125 -10.36 -7.00 9.85
N PHE A 126 -9.70 -7.73 10.75
CA PHE A 126 -10.27 -8.86 11.47
C PHE A 126 -11.48 -8.46 12.33
N GLY A 127 -11.42 -7.32 13.02
CA GLY A 127 -12.55 -6.75 13.76
C GLY A 127 -13.76 -6.50 12.85
N LYS A 128 -13.55 -5.91 11.67
CA LYS A 128 -14.61 -5.71 10.67
C LYS A 128 -15.22 -7.04 10.19
N ILE A 129 -14.45 -8.12 10.16
CA ILE A 129 -14.95 -9.46 9.84
C ILE A 129 -15.84 -9.99 10.96
N ILE A 130 -15.43 -9.82 12.21
CA ILE A 130 -16.21 -10.30 13.36
C ILE A 130 -17.50 -9.50 13.52
N ASP A 131 -17.42 -8.18 13.43
CA ASP A 131 -18.54 -7.26 13.70
C ASP A 131 -19.60 -7.31 12.61
N ASN A 132 -19.16 -7.52 11.38
CA ASN A 132 -20.07 -7.65 10.28
C ASN A 132 -20.58 -9.10 10.25
N LYS A 133 -21.80 -9.33 10.77
CA LYS A 133 -22.47 -10.64 10.71
C LYS A 133 -22.63 -11.13 9.27
N ASP A 134 -22.64 -10.21 8.30
CA ASP A 134 -22.59 -10.58 6.90
C ASP A 134 -21.21 -11.12 6.51
N PHE A 135 -20.09 -10.74 7.16
CA PHE A 135 -18.73 -11.27 6.90
C PHE A 135 -18.51 -12.76 7.22
N LEU A 136 -19.55 -13.46 7.68
CA LEU A 136 -19.73 -14.88 7.34
C LEU A 136 -19.72 -15.13 5.79
N LEU A 137 -19.61 -14.05 4.99
CA LEU A 137 -19.54 -13.85 3.54
C LEU A 137 -18.40 -14.55 2.78
N ILE A 138 -17.54 -15.38 3.39
CA ILE A 138 -16.89 -16.42 2.57
C ILE A 138 -17.96 -17.43 2.08
N LYS A 139 -19.14 -17.50 2.72
CA LYS A 139 -20.25 -18.35 2.26
C LYS A 139 -20.74 -18.05 0.83
N PRO A 140 -20.98 -16.80 0.38
CA PRO A 140 -21.28 -16.50 -1.03
C PRO A 140 -20.08 -16.57 -1.99
N PHE A 141 -18.84 -16.49 -1.49
CA PHE A 141 -17.64 -16.83 -2.28
C PHE A 141 -17.43 -18.36 -2.42
N LEU A 142 -18.04 -19.16 -1.54
CA LEU A 142 -18.11 -20.63 -1.58
C LEU A 142 -19.43 -21.17 -2.19
N ASN A 143 -20.50 -20.38 -2.20
CA ASN A 143 -21.76 -20.69 -2.90
C ASN A 143 -21.64 -20.27 -4.38
N LEU A 144 -21.10 -21.20 -5.16
CA LEU A 144 -21.01 -21.19 -6.62
C LEU A 144 -22.39 -21.18 -7.30
N SER A 145 -23.11 -20.05 -7.37
CA SER A 145 -24.36 -19.89 -8.16
C SER A 145 -24.96 -18.50 -7.91
N ASP A 146 -25.50 -17.68 -8.83
CA ASP A 146 -25.90 -17.83 -10.24
C ASP A 146 -25.97 -16.45 -10.97
N ASP A 147 -25.36 -15.38 -10.44
CA ASP A 147 -25.73 -14.00 -10.83
C ASP A 147 -25.00 -13.42 -12.04
N ILE A 148 -24.29 -14.25 -12.81
CA ILE A 148 -23.60 -13.78 -14.00
C ILE A 148 -23.96 -14.70 -15.16
N ASN A 149 -24.45 -14.13 -16.26
CA ASN A 149 -24.71 -14.89 -17.48
C ASN A 149 -23.38 -15.38 -18.06
N LYS A 150 -22.93 -16.54 -17.55
CA LYS A 150 -21.60 -17.11 -17.80
C LYS A 150 -21.37 -17.30 -19.30
N ASP A 151 -22.40 -17.57 -20.09
CA ASP A 151 -22.24 -17.86 -21.51
C ASP A 151 -21.97 -16.59 -22.34
N GLN A 152 -22.54 -15.43 -21.98
CA GLN A 152 -22.20 -14.17 -22.64
C GLN A 152 -20.77 -13.70 -22.32
N LEU A 153 -20.29 -13.93 -21.09
CA LEU A 153 -18.91 -13.61 -20.73
C LEU A 153 -17.90 -14.59 -21.33
N LYS A 154 -18.28 -15.88 -21.48
CA LYS A 154 -17.47 -16.87 -22.20
C LYS A 154 -17.21 -16.41 -23.62
N ASP A 155 -18.27 -16.08 -24.34
CA ASP A 155 -18.18 -15.69 -25.74
C ASP A 155 -17.42 -14.38 -25.88
N TYR A 156 -17.70 -13.40 -25.03
CA TYR A 156 -17.00 -12.12 -25.01
C TYR A 156 -15.51 -12.25 -24.68
N ALA A 157 -15.14 -12.99 -23.62
CA ALA A 157 -13.74 -13.18 -23.24
C ALA A 157 -12.95 -13.89 -24.35
N GLN A 158 -13.56 -14.91 -24.97
CA GLN A 158 -12.95 -15.60 -26.10
C GLN A 158 -12.83 -14.70 -27.33
N GLU A 159 -13.83 -13.86 -27.61
CA GLU A 159 -13.77 -12.86 -28.69
C GLU A 159 -12.71 -11.80 -28.44
N GLN A 160 -12.60 -11.24 -27.23
CA GLN A 160 -11.60 -10.21 -26.93
C GLN A 160 -10.18 -10.76 -27.03
N VAL A 161 -9.93 -11.95 -26.47
CA VAL A 161 -8.64 -12.63 -26.61
C VAL A 161 -8.30 -12.86 -28.08
N LYS A 162 -9.26 -13.34 -28.89
CA LYS A 162 -9.04 -13.54 -30.33
C LYS A 162 -8.86 -12.23 -31.11
N THR A 163 -9.54 -11.15 -30.71
CA THR A 163 -9.50 -9.86 -31.41
C THR A 163 -8.17 -9.14 -31.16
N GLU A 164 -7.64 -9.23 -29.95
CA GLU A 164 -6.31 -8.71 -29.61
C GLU A 164 -5.18 -9.53 -30.25
N GLU A 165 -5.38 -10.84 -30.43
CA GLU A 165 -4.48 -11.71 -31.23
C GLU A 165 -4.47 -11.36 -32.73
N ASN A 166 -5.59 -10.88 -33.27
CA ASN A 166 -5.67 -10.52 -34.70
C ASN A 166 -5.16 -9.09 -34.96
N ASN A 167 -5.34 -8.16 -34.02
CA ASN A 167 -4.86 -6.78 -34.15
C ASN A 167 -3.34 -6.63 -33.97
N SER A 168 -2.65 -7.64 -33.43
CA SER A 168 -1.18 -7.69 -33.30
C SER A 168 -0.46 -8.00 -34.61
N SER A 169 -1.19 -8.18 -35.73
CA SER A 169 -0.61 -8.41 -37.06
C SER A 169 -0.30 -7.12 -37.84
N ASN A 170 -0.72 -5.94 -37.37
CA ASN A 170 -0.46 -4.66 -38.05
C ASN A 170 0.24 -3.68 -37.10
N ASP A 171 1.56 -3.57 -37.27
CA ASP A 171 2.44 -2.48 -36.83
C ASP A 171 2.34 -2.04 -35.35
N ASN A 172 2.96 -2.80 -34.44
CA ASN A 172 3.91 -2.29 -33.45
C ASN A 172 4.67 -3.43 -32.75
N GLU A 173 5.94 -3.16 -32.48
CA GLU A 173 7.03 -4.03 -32.02
C GLU A 173 6.86 -4.52 -30.56
N TYR A 174 5.75 -5.17 -30.21
CA TYR A 174 5.57 -5.83 -28.92
C TYR A 174 4.89 -7.18 -29.10
N ASP A 175 5.66 -8.24 -28.83
CA ASP A 175 5.28 -9.63 -28.94
C ASP A 175 4.13 -9.92 -27.96
N HIS A 176 2.88 -9.76 -28.42
CA HIS A 176 1.69 -10.34 -27.81
C HIS A 176 1.85 -11.85 -27.88
N ALA A 177 2.70 -12.40 -27.02
CA ALA A 177 2.92 -13.84 -26.92
C ALA A 177 1.55 -14.48 -26.73
N SER A 178 1.10 -15.20 -27.77
CA SER A 178 -0.24 -15.79 -27.79
C SER A 178 -0.45 -16.52 -26.48
N LEU A 179 -1.40 -16.06 -25.66
CA LEU A 179 -1.65 -16.64 -24.35
C LEU A 179 -1.81 -18.15 -24.51
N ASN A 180 -1.07 -18.91 -23.72
CA ASN A 180 -1.19 -20.36 -23.81
C ASN A 180 -2.56 -20.80 -23.26
N ASN A 181 -2.96 -22.04 -23.55
CA ASN A 181 -4.28 -22.55 -23.13
C ASN A 181 -4.53 -22.45 -21.62
N SER A 182 -3.49 -22.66 -20.80
CA SER A 182 -3.62 -22.57 -19.34
C SER A 182 -3.88 -21.14 -18.86
N GLN A 183 -3.23 -20.15 -19.47
CA GLN A 183 -3.44 -18.73 -19.18
C GLN A 183 -4.83 -18.29 -19.65
N ARG A 184 -5.27 -18.69 -20.84
CA ARG A 184 -6.63 -18.42 -21.33
C ARG A 184 -7.69 -18.99 -20.40
N GLN A 185 -7.48 -20.23 -19.92
CA GLN A 185 -8.38 -20.86 -18.97
C GLN A 185 -8.39 -20.11 -17.62
N ALA A 186 -7.23 -19.68 -17.13
CA ALA A 186 -7.14 -18.89 -15.90
C ALA A 186 -7.86 -17.54 -16.01
N ILE A 187 -7.66 -16.82 -17.12
CA ILE A 187 -8.35 -15.56 -17.43
C ILE A 187 -9.86 -15.77 -17.49
N LYS A 188 -10.30 -16.81 -18.21
CA LYS A 188 -11.70 -17.18 -18.30
C LYS A 188 -12.33 -17.42 -16.91
N HIS A 189 -11.68 -18.23 -16.08
CA HIS A 189 -12.17 -18.49 -14.73
C HIS A 189 -12.22 -17.21 -13.88
N ALA A 190 -11.23 -16.33 -14.01
CA ALA A 190 -11.20 -15.04 -13.31
C ALA A 190 -12.38 -14.12 -13.67
N LEU A 191 -12.84 -14.13 -14.93
CA LEU A 191 -13.98 -13.33 -15.36
C LEU A 191 -15.34 -13.92 -14.93
N GLU A 192 -15.43 -15.25 -14.84
CA GLU A 192 -16.68 -15.97 -14.58
C GLU A 192 -16.97 -16.23 -13.09
N ASN A 193 -15.96 -16.18 -12.23
CA ASN A 193 -16.09 -16.62 -10.84
C ASN A 193 -15.79 -15.48 -9.85
N ARG A 194 -16.55 -15.44 -8.75
CA ARG A 194 -16.34 -14.45 -7.68
C ARG A 194 -15.02 -14.62 -6.94
N LEU A 195 -14.48 -15.84 -6.89
CA LEU A 195 -13.18 -16.16 -6.33
C LEU A 195 -12.43 -17.05 -7.32
N THR A 196 -11.24 -16.63 -7.71
CA THR A 196 -10.33 -17.44 -8.53
C THR A 196 -8.95 -17.49 -7.90
N LEU A 197 -8.41 -18.70 -7.77
CA LEU A 197 -7.03 -18.94 -7.34
C LEU A 197 -6.23 -19.36 -8.57
N ILE A 198 -5.19 -18.59 -8.91
CA ILE A 198 -4.31 -18.89 -10.03
C ILE A 198 -2.95 -19.27 -9.47
N GLN A 199 -2.59 -20.54 -9.61
CA GLN A 199 -1.25 -21.02 -9.30
C GLN A 199 -0.35 -20.91 -10.53
N GLY A 200 0.82 -20.29 -10.40
CA GLY A 200 1.81 -20.23 -11.49
C GLY A 200 3.25 -20.40 -11.03
N PRO A 201 3.93 -21.50 -11.38
CA PRO A 201 5.37 -21.68 -11.14
C PRO A 201 6.24 -20.53 -11.68
N PRO A 202 7.53 -20.46 -11.31
CA PRO A 202 8.44 -19.45 -11.84
C PRO A 202 8.46 -19.49 -13.38
N GLY A 203 8.35 -18.32 -14.02
CA GLY A 203 8.44 -18.19 -15.48
C GLY A 203 7.16 -18.54 -16.27
N THR A 204 6.03 -18.89 -15.62
CA THR A 204 4.79 -19.25 -16.34
C THR A 204 3.90 -18.07 -16.74
N GLY A 205 4.40 -16.83 -16.60
CA GLY A 205 3.66 -15.62 -16.96
C GLY A 205 2.48 -15.30 -16.03
N LYS A 206 2.63 -15.49 -14.71
CA LYS A 206 1.63 -15.07 -13.71
C LYS A 206 1.24 -13.60 -13.89
N THR A 207 2.23 -12.70 -13.86
CA THR A 207 2.03 -11.26 -13.99
C THR A 207 1.41 -10.87 -15.34
N GLU A 208 1.73 -11.58 -16.42
CA GLU A 208 1.08 -11.44 -17.73
C GLU A 208 -0.40 -11.79 -17.63
N THR A 209 -0.71 -12.96 -17.05
CA THR A 209 -2.09 -13.43 -16.82
C THR A 209 -2.89 -12.42 -15.97
N SER A 210 -2.28 -11.91 -14.89
CA SER A 210 -2.87 -10.88 -14.03
C SER A 210 -3.22 -9.61 -14.82
N ALA A 211 -2.29 -9.12 -15.63
CA ALA A 211 -2.49 -7.90 -16.40
C ALA A 211 -3.63 -8.06 -17.44
N TRP A 212 -3.73 -9.23 -18.08
CA TRP A 212 -4.85 -9.56 -18.97
C TRP A 212 -6.20 -9.58 -18.27
N ILE A 213 -6.27 -10.18 -17.07
CA ILE A 213 -7.50 -10.18 -16.27
C ILE A 213 -7.96 -8.75 -15.98
N ILE A 214 -7.03 -7.89 -15.55
CA ILE A 214 -7.32 -6.49 -15.26
C ILE A 214 -7.74 -5.73 -16.51
N HIS A 215 -7.06 -5.95 -17.65
CA HIS A 215 -7.42 -5.33 -18.92
C HIS A 215 -8.87 -5.66 -19.33
N LEU A 216 -9.24 -6.93 -19.24
CA LEU A 216 -10.57 -7.39 -19.60
C LEU A 216 -11.63 -6.91 -18.60
N TRP A 217 -11.36 -6.93 -17.29
CA TRP A 217 -12.26 -6.31 -16.30
C TRP A 217 -12.53 -4.84 -16.60
N LEU A 218 -11.50 -4.08 -17.01
CA LEU A 218 -11.69 -2.68 -17.39
C LEU A 218 -12.54 -2.52 -18.64
N LYS A 219 -12.32 -3.34 -19.66
CA LYS A 219 -13.10 -3.27 -20.91
C LYS A 219 -14.57 -3.64 -20.72
N THR A 220 -14.85 -4.63 -19.88
CA THR A 220 -16.20 -5.20 -19.75
C THR A 220 -17.04 -4.56 -18.65
N PHE A 221 -16.42 -4.24 -17.51
CA PHE A 221 -17.17 -3.95 -16.29
C PHE A 221 -16.85 -2.62 -15.64
N PHE A 222 -15.89 -1.85 -16.17
CA PHE A 222 -15.48 -0.59 -15.55
C PHE A 222 -16.65 0.40 -15.42
N ARG A 223 -16.78 0.96 -14.22
CA ARG A 223 -17.69 2.06 -13.91
C ARG A 223 -16.90 3.19 -13.28
N GLU A 224 -17.14 4.41 -13.71
CA GLU A 224 -16.48 5.59 -13.16
C GLU A 224 -16.76 5.72 -11.66
N GLY A 225 -15.74 6.10 -10.88
CA GLY A 225 -15.80 6.09 -9.42
C GLY A 225 -15.61 4.73 -8.75
N GLN A 226 -15.50 3.64 -9.51
CA GLN A 226 -15.27 2.28 -9.00
C GLN A 226 -14.00 1.66 -9.60
N PRO A 227 -12.80 2.10 -9.14
CA PRO A 227 -11.54 1.58 -9.65
C PRO A 227 -11.37 0.09 -9.33
N ILE A 228 -10.55 -0.59 -10.13
CA ILE A 228 -10.05 -1.93 -9.81
C ILE A 228 -8.89 -1.77 -8.84
N LEU A 229 -8.90 -2.53 -7.74
CA LEU A 229 -7.79 -2.57 -6.79
C LEU A 229 -6.82 -3.69 -7.13
N ILE A 230 -5.54 -3.35 -7.20
CA ILE A 230 -4.46 -4.29 -7.39
C ILE A 230 -3.55 -4.24 -6.18
N CYS A 231 -3.28 -5.40 -5.61
CA CYS A 231 -2.43 -5.56 -4.44
C CYS A 231 -1.33 -6.59 -4.65
N ALA A 232 -0.26 -6.44 -3.88
CA ALA A 232 0.73 -7.47 -3.61
C ALA A 232 1.38 -7.19 -2.24
N GLU A 233 2.14 -8.14 -1.68
CA GLU A 233 2.82 -7.92 -0.40
C GLU A 233 3.95 -6.89 -0.50
N THR A 234 4.74 -6.96 -1.58
CA THR A 234 5.95 -6.14 -1.73
C THR A 234 5.77 -5.01 -2.73
N HIS A 235 6.47 -3.89 -2.51
CA HIS A 235 6.49 -2.79 -3.47
C HIS A 235 6.94 -3.21 -4.86
N GLN A 236 7.96 -4.08 -4.93
CA GLN A 236 8.50 -4.59 -6.19
C GLN A 236 7.46 -5.38 -6.99
N ALA A 237 6.66 -6.23 -6.35
CA ALA A 237 5.60 -6.97 -7.01
C ALA A 237 4.53 -6.03 -7.59
N VAL A 238 4.09 -5.03 -6.81
CA VAL A 238 3.15 -4.01 -7.29
C VAL A 238 3.72 -3.23 -8.47
N ASP A 239 5.00 -2.84 -8.41
CA ASP A 239 5.66 -2.10 -9.48
C ASP A 239 5.80 -2.94 -10.75
N ASN A 240 6.14 -4.22 -10.62
CA ASN A 240 6.25 -5.15 -11.75
C ASN A 240 4.92 -5.31 -12.50
N LEU A 241 3.83 -5.53 -11.78
CA LEU A 241 2.49 -5.61 -12.36
C LEU A 241 2.05 -4.25 -12.93
N THR A 242 2.39 -3.14 -12.27
CA THR A 242 2.10 -1.79 -12.77
C THR A 242 2.79 -1.53 -14.11
N ARG A 243 4.08 -1.86 -14.24
CA ARG A 243 4.80 -1.77 -15.53
C ARG A 243 4.16 -2.62 -16.60
N ARG A 244 3.78 -3.85 -16.25
CA ARG A 244 3.13 -4.76 -17.19
C ARG A 244 1.83 -4.18 -17.72
N LEU A 245 0.98 -3.62 -16.86
CA LEU A 245 -0.27 -2.95 -17.28
C LEU A 245 -0.01 -1.79 -18.24
N LEU A 246 0.98 -0.95 -17.92
CA LEU A 246 1.31 0.22 -18.74
C LEU A 246 1.84 -0.13 -20.13
N GLN A 247 2.24 -1.37 -20.38
CA GLN A 247 2.64 -1.84 -21.72
C GLN A 247 1.44 -2.04 -22.66
N TYR A 248 0.24 -2.36 -22.15
CA TYR A 248 -0.94 -2.58 -22.99
C TYR A 248 -1.58 -1.26 -23.42
N GLN A 249 -1.79 -0.37 -22.45
CA GLN A 249 -2.52 0.87 -22.67
C GLN A 249 -2.17 1.88 -21.58
N GLN A 250 -2.28 3.16 -21.93
CA GLN A 250 -2.30 4.22 -20.93
C GLN A 250 -3.65 4.22 -20.21
N TYR A 251 -3.68 3.62 -19.03
CA TYR A 251 -4.81 3.71 -18.10
C TYR A 251 -4.70 4.96 -17.22
N ARG A 252 -5.83 5.42 -16.69
CA ARG A 252 -5.86 6.30 -15.50
C ARG A 252 -5.51 5.47 -14.27
N LEU A 253 -4.22 5.22 -14.11
CA LEU A 253 -3.65 4.38 -13.08
C LEU A 253 -3.00 5.22 -11.98
N ILE A 254 -3.19 4.80 -10.74
CA ILE A 254 -2.53 5.36 -9.56
C ILE A 254 -1.69 4.27 -8.90
N ARG A 255 -0.40 4.54 -8.70
CA ARG A 255 0.49 3.73 -7.87
C ARG A 255 0.56 4.35 -6.46
N TYR A 256 -0.35 3.96 -5.57
CA TYR A 256 -0.40 4.52 -4.21
C TYR A 256 0.80 4.02 -3.39
N GLY A 257 1.73 4.92 -3.12
CA GLY A 257 2.94 4.65 -2.36
C GLY A 257 3.81 5.90 -2.29
N GLU A 258 4.75 5.90 -1.36
CA GLU A 258 5.74 6.95 -1.24
C GLU A 258 6.77 6.82 -2.37
N PRO A 259 7.20 7.91 -3.04
CA PRO A 259 8.18 7.82 -4.13
C PRO A 259 9.47 7.09 -3.76
N ARG A 260 9.87 7.09 -2.48
CA ARG A 260 11.06 6.39 -1.99
C ARG A 260 10.94 4.86 -2.02
N THR A 261 9.72 4.34 -1.98
CA THR A 261 9.44 2.88 -2.01
C THR A 261 8.92 2.42 -3.37
N VAL A 262 8.67 3.35 -4.28
CA VAL A 262 8.20 3.10 -5.64
C VAL A 262 9.35 3.31 -6.61
N ALA A 263 9.47 2.44 -7.61
CA ALA A 263 10.50 2.59 -8.62
C ALA A 263 10.39 3.92 -9.38
N SER A 264 11.54 4.49 -9.72
CA SER A 264 11.65 5.85 -10.27
C SER A 264 10.87 6.07 -11.56
N ASP A 265 10.78 5.05 -12.41
CA ASP A 265 10.02 5.09 -13.65
C ASP A 265 8.51 5.21 -13.44
N LEU A 266 8.02 4.84 -12.25
CA LEU A 266 6.61 4.91 -11.86
C LEU A 266 6.26 6.13 -11.01
N HIS A 267 7.22 7.00 -10.66
CA HIS A 267 6.98 8.18 -9.81
C HIS A 267 5.84 9.06 -10.31
N LYS A 268 5.71 9.22 -11.63
CA LYS A 268 4.63 9.98 -12.25
C LYS A 268 3.23 9.46 -11.92
N TYR A 269 3.06 8.19 -11.58
CA TYR A 269 1.78 7.57 -11.20
C TYR A 269 1.52 7.61 -9.70
N THR A 270 2.46 8.11 -8.90
CA THR A 270 2.31 8.09 -7.43
C THR A 270 1.29 9.10 -6.95
N MET A 271 0.58 8.77 -5.86
CA MET A 271 -0.40 9.70 -5.28
C MET A 271 0.16 11.08 -4.97
N PRO A 272 1.35 11.24 -4.36
CA PRO A 272 1.93 12.57 -4.15
C PRO A 272 2.10 13.37 -5.44
N THR A 273 2.59 12.73 -6.51
CA THR A 273 2.72 13.40 -7.82
C THR A 273 1.36 13.74 -8.44
N GLN A 274 0.36 12.85 -8.32
CA GLN A 274 -0.99 13.10 -8.82
C GLN A 274 -1.68 14.27 -8.08
N ILE A 275 -1.42 14.42 -6.78
CA ILE A 275 -1.91 15.57 -5.99
C ILE A 275 -1.24 16.86 -6.46
N GLU A 276 0.06 16.84 -6.70
CA GLU A 276 0.78 18.00 -7.21
C GLU A 276 0.22 18.45 -8.58
N LEU A 277 -0.04 17.49 -9.48
CA LEU A 277 -0.67 17.76 -10.77
C LEU A 277 -2.07 18.37 -10.61
N LEU A 278 -2.92 17.78 -9.76
CA LEU A 278 -4.26 18.30 -9.47
C LEU A 278 -4.23 19.74 -8.92
N ARG A 279 -3.29 20.04 -8.02
CA ARG A 279 -3.12 21.39 -7.45
C ARG A 279 -2.70 22.39 -8.53
N ARG A 280 -1.79 22.02 -9.43
CA ARG A 280 -1.35 22.86 -10.56
C ARG A 280 -2.49 23.14 -11.53
N GLU A 281 -3.28 22.12 -11.90
CA GLU A 281 -4.45 22.28 -12.77
C GLU A 281 -5.46 23.28 -12.19
N LYS A 282 -5.77 23.17 -10.89
CA LYS A 282 -6.70 24.08 -10.21
C LYS A 282 -6.18 25.52 -10.10
N GLN A 283 -4.86 25.72 -10.01
CA GLN A 283 -4.28 27.06 -10.01
C GLN A 283 -4.38 27.71 -11.40
N GLN A 284 -4.17 26.94 -12.47
CA GLN A 284 -4.30 27.44 -13.84
C GLN A 284 -5.76 27.80 -14.18
N SER A 285 -6.74 27.08 -13.64
CA SER A 285 -8.16 27.40 -13.84
C SER A 285 -8.62 28.62 -13.03
N ASN A 286 -7.98 28.92 -11.90
CA ASN A 286 -8.38 29.98 -10.96
C ASN A 286 -7.46 31.21 -11.00
N LEU A 287 -7.16 31.73 -12.20
CA LEU A 287 -6.33 32.94 -12.40
C LEU A 287 -6.87 34.20 -11.70
N ASN A 288 -8.11 34.20 -11.18
CA ASN A 288 -8.80 35.36 -10.60
C ASN A 288 -9.01 35.33 -9.07
N SER A 289 -8.57 34.30 -8.35
CA SER A 289 -8.72 34.26 -6.88
C SER A 289 -7.37 34.33 -6.17
N THR A 290 -7.18 35.34 -5.33
CA THR A 290 -6.00 35.63 -4.49
C THR A 290 -5.68 34.59 -3.41
N GLU A 291 -6.30 33.41 -3.45
CA GLU A 291 -5.98 32.30 -2.55
C GLU A 291 -4.65 31.66 -2.98
N ASN A 292 -3.56 32.03 -2.29
CA ASN A 292 -2.30 31.31 -2.32
C ASN A 292 -2.49 29.90 -1.72
N ARG A 293 -3.04 28.97 -2.50
CA ARG A 293 -3.06 27.55 -2.13
C ARG A 293 -1.64 27.02 -2.19
N THR A 294 -1.16 26.50 -1.07
CA THR A 294 0.16 25.87 -0.98
C THR A 294 0.23 24.68 -1.94
N LEU A 295 1.10 24.79 -2.95
CA LEU A 295 1.43 23.66 -3.85
C LEU A 295 1.99 22.48 -3.05
N PHE A 296 2.76 22.80 -2.02
CA PHE A 296 3.46 21.87 -1.15
C PHE A 296 2.77 21.80 0.21
N GLY A 297 2.43 20.58 0.64
CA GLY A 297 1.71 20.34 1.88
C GLY A 297 1.08 18.95 1.89
N PRO A 298 0.65 18.46 3.05
CA PRO A 298 0.07 17.12 3.19
C PRO A 298 -1.14 16.97 2.26
N ALA A 299 -1.36 15.73 1.82
CA ALA A 299 -2.49 15.35 0.99
C ALA A 299 -3.80 15.55 1.76
N LYS A 300 -4.73 16.37 1.24
CA LYS A 300 -6.05 16.52 1.87
C LYS A 300 -6.96 15.34 1.47
N PRO A 301 -7.81 14.82 2.38
CA PRO A 301 -8.72 13.71 2.05
C PRO A 301 -9.63 13.98 0.84
N LYS A 302 -10.06 15.24 0.65
CA LYS A 302 -10.85 15.66 -0.52
C LYS A 302 -10.06 15.49 -1.84
N GLU A 303 -8.77 15.78 -1.85
CA GLU A 303 -7.91 15.62 -3.03
C GLU A 303 -7.72 14.15 -3.35
N ILE A 304 -7.44 13.32 -2.34
CA ILE A 304 -7.31 11.87 -2.51
C ILE A 304 -8.58 11.27 -3.12
N ARG A 305 -9.75 11.61 -2.57
CA ARG A 305 -11.06 11.16 -3.09
C ARG A 305 -11.28 11.56 -4.54
N GLU A 306 -10.95 12.79 -4.91
CA GLU A 306 -11.12 13.28 -6.29
C GLU A 306 -10.21 12.55 -7.29
N ILE A 307 -8.98 12.24 -6.91
CA ILE A 307 -8.06 11.51 -7.78
C ILE A 307 -8.52 10.06 -7.91
N ILE A 308 -8.92 9.41 -6.80
CA ILE A 308 -9.42 8.04 -6.82
C ILE A 308 -10.74 7.92 -7.61
N SER A 309 -11.64 8.91 -7.56
CA SER A 309 -12.91 8.83 -8.30
C SER A 309 -12.73 8.83 -9.82
N LYS A 310 -11.67 9.47 -10.33
CA LYS A 310 -11.29 9.48 -11.75
C LYS A 310 -10.43 8.28 -12.15
N CYS A 311 -9.97 7.49 -11.18
CA CYS A 311 -9.06 6.38 -11.37
C CYS A 311 -9.76 5.16 -11.99
N GLN A 312 -9.04 4.46 -12.87
CA GLN A 312 -9.41 3.14 -13.38
C GLN A 312 -8.76 2.02 -12.57
N ILE A 313 -7.48 2.19 -12.21
CA ILE A 313 -6.67 1.17 -11.55
C ILE A 313 -5.93 1.78 -10.36
N LEU A 314 -6.17 1.25 -9.16
CA LEU A 314 -5.43 1.60 -7.96
C LEU A 314 -4.46 0.48 -7.59
N CYS A 315 -3.15 0.72 -7.73
CA CYS A 315 -2.08 -0.22 -7.40
C CYS A 315 -1.43 0.14 -6.06
N MET A 316 -1.43 -0.78 -5.08
CA MET A 316 -0.78 -0.55 -3.78
C MET A 316 -0.41 -1.85 -3.08
N THR A 317 0.32 -1.79 -1.96
CA THR A 317 0.58 -3.02 -1.16
C THR A 317 -0.66 -3.44 -0.38
N CYS A 318 -0.79 -4.73 -0.04
CA CYS A 318 -1.91 -5.25 0.78
C CYS A 318 -2.06 -4.45 2.09
N SER A 319 -0.95 -4.25 2.81
CA SER A 319 -0.91 -3.44 4.03
C SER A 319 -1.25 -1.97 3.78
N GLY A 320 -0.89 -1.43 2.61
CA GLY A 320 -1.14 -0.05 2.23
C GLY A 320 -2.63 0.28 2.15
N VAL A 321 -3.48 -0.67 1.76
CA VAL A 321 -4.94 -0.48 1.61
C VAL A 321 -5.59 0.06 2.90
N GLY A 322 -5.01 -0.23 4.05
CA GLY A 322 -5.48 0.29 5.35
C GLY A 322 -5.43 1.82 5.47
N ILE A 323 -4.69 2.54 4.62
CA ILE A 323 -4.68 4.02 4.61
C ILE A 323 -5.92 4.63 3.94
N LEU A 324 -6.61 3.86 3.10
CA LEU A 324 -7.74 4.36 2.34
C LEU A 324 -8.96 4.55 3.23
N GLU A 325 -9.80 5.53 2.89
CA GLU A 325 -11.06 5.79 3.59
C GLU A 325 -11.88 4.49 3.73
N PRO A 326 -12.38 4.13 4.93
CA PRO A 326 -13.06 2.86 5.17
C PRO A 326 -14.29 2.59 4.27
N SER A 327 -14.96 3.65 3.83
CA SER A 327 -16.13 3.61 2.93
C SER A 327 -15.78 3.22 1.50
N LEU A 328 -14.51 3.37 1.09
CA LEU A 328 -14.06 3.03 -0.25
C LEU A 328 -14.05 1.51 -0.43
N LYS A 329 -14.81 1.06 -1.42
CA LYS A 329 -14.99 -0.33 -1.81
C LYS A 329 -14.58 -0.54 -3.27
N PHE A 330 -14.22 -1.77 -3.60
CA PHE A 330 -13.75 -2.14 -4.92
C PHE A 330 -14.57 -3.31 -5.47
N PRO A 331 -15.14 -3.19 -6.69
CA PRO A 331 -15.85 -4.30 -7.33
C PRO A 331 -14.90 -5.46 -7.63
N PHE A 332 -13.69 -5.14 -8.07
CA PHE A 332 -12.69 -6.10 -8.49
C PHE A 332 -11.41 -5.90 -7.68
N ILE A 333 -10.90 -6.97 -7.08
CA ILE A 333 -9.60 -6.99 -6.40
C ILE A 333 -8.74 -8.10 -7.01
N LEU A 334 -7.52 -7.77 -7.43
CA LEU A 334 -6.51 -8.76 -7.78
C LEU A 334 -5.32 -8.65 -6.82
N ILE A 335 -4.93 -9.78 -6.22
CA ILE A 335 -3.76 -9.86 -5.35
C ILE A 335 -2.70 -10.74 -6.04
N ASP A 336 -1.63 -10.12 -6.52
CA ASP A 336 -0.47 -10.80 -7.11
C ASP A 336 0.52 -11.21 -6.00
N GLU A 337 1.26 -12.28 -6.24
CA GLU A 337 2.11 -12.93 -5.23
C GLU A 337 1.38 -13.22 -3.90
N ALA A 338 0.10 -13.60 -3.99
CA ALA A 338 -0.79 -13.86 -2.85
C ALA A 338 -0.28 -14.96 -1.91
N SER A 339 0.55 -15.89 -2.40
CA SER A 339 1.19 -16.93 -1.58
C SER A 339 2.22 -16.37 -0.58
N GLN A 340 2.71 -15.14 -0.80
CA GLN A 340 3.65 -14.45 0.09
C GLN A 340 2.92 -13.58 1.14
N VAL A 341 1.62 -13.38 0.97
CA VAL A 341 0.79 -12.56 1.88
C VAL A 341 0.34 -13.42 3.04
N THR A 342 0.55 -12.95 4.27
CA THR A 342 0.01 -13.66 5.45
C THR A 342 -1.52 -13.57 5.49
N GLU A 343 -2.17 -14.58 6.06
CA GLU A 343 -3.63 -14.58 6.19
C GLU A 343 -4.17 -13.29 6.87
N PRO A 344 -3.58 -12.74 7.94
CA PRO A 344 -4.06 -11.48 8.50
C PRO A 344 -3.91 -10.29 7.54
N ASN A 345 -2.82 -10.20 6.78
CA ASN A 345 -2.58 -9.09 5.86
C ASN A 345 -3.53 -9.12 4.65
N ILE A 346 -3.90 -10.31 4.17
CA ILE A 346 -4.82 -10.46 3.03
C ILE A 346 -6.22 -9.94 3.37
N LEU A 347 -6.60 -9.94 4.65
CA LEU A 347 -7.90 -9.43 5.10
C LEU A 347 -8.05 -7.92 4.86
N ILE A 348 -6.94 -7.16 4.87
CA ILE A 348 -6.95 -5.71 4.72
C ILE A 348 -7.60 -5.27 3.39
N PRO A 349 -7.18 -5.78 2.21
CA PRO A 349 -7.92 -5.58 0.97
C PRO A 349 -9.24 -6.35 0.93
N LEU A 350 -9.32 -7.57 1.48
CA LEU A 350 -10.52 -8.40 1.39
C LEU A 350 -11.75 -7.74 2.00
N VAL A 351 -11.63 -6.99 3.11
CA VAL A 351 -12.76 -6.25 3.70
C VAL A 351 -13.28 -5.10 2.83
N ARG A 352 -12.64 -4.83 1.68
CA ARG A 352 -13.02 -3.79 0.72
C ARG A 352 -13.71 -4.34 -0.53
N ILE A 353 -13.76 -5.65 -0.73
CA ILE A 353 -14.37 -6.26 -1.93
C ILE A 353 -15.89 -6.10 -1.96
N THR A 354 -16.47 -5.97 -3.15
CA THR A 354 -17.92 -6.06 -3.35
C THR A 354 -18.36 -7.10 -4.37
N ASP A 355 -17.50 -7.56 -5.29
CA ASP A 355 -17.93 -8.51 -6.33
C ASP A 355 -16.99 -9.69 -6.60
N GLN A 356 -15.82 -9.47 -7.24
CA GLN A 356 -14.89 -10.54 -7.62
C GLN A 356 -13.45 -10.32 -7.12
N ILE A 357 -12.83 -11.40 -6.64
CA ILE A 357 -11.44 -11.43 -6.21
C ILE A 357 -10.63 -12.51 -6.94
N VAL A 358 -9.42 -12.16 -7.35
CA VAL A 358 -8.45 -13.08 -7.95
C VAL A 358 -7.18 -13.08 -7.12
N LEU A 359 -6.76 -14.25 -6.66
CA LEU A 359 -5.51 -14.44 -5.93
C LEU A 359 -4.53 -15.21 -6.83
N VAL A 360 -3.39 -14.60 -7.13
CA VAL A 360 -2.37 -15.15 -8.02
C VAL A 360 -1.11 -15.41 -7.21
N GLY A 361 -0.54 -16.60 -7.30
CA GLY A 361 0.67 -16.92 -6.52
C GLY A 361 1.22 -18.31 -6.79
N ASP A 362 2.19 -18.73 -5.98
CA ASP A 362 2.71 -20.09 -5.98
C ASP A 362 3.15 -20.47 -4.57
N GLN A 363 2.47 -21.44 -3.97
CA GLN A 363 2.77 -21.93 -2.61
C GLN A 363 4.14 -22.64 -2.48
N LYS A 364 4.83 -22.90 -3.60
CA LYS A 364 6.17 -23.48 -3.62
C LYS A 364 7.29 -22.41 -3.67
N GLN A 365 6.93 -21.13 -3.72
CA GLN A 365 7.80 -19.96 -3.63
C GLN A 365 7.57 -19.29 -2.28
#